data_AF-A0A803MNY1-F1
#
_entry.id   AF-A0A803MNY1-F1
#
_cell.length_a   1.000
_cell.length_b   1.000
_cell.length_c   1.000
_cell.angle_alpha   90.00
_cell.angle_beta   90.00
_cell.angle_gamma   90.00
#
_symmetry.space_group_name_H-M   'P 1'
#
loop_
_entity.id
_entity.type
_entity.pdbx_description
1 polymer ?
#
loop_
_entity_poly.entity_id
_entity_poly.type
_entity_poly.pdbx_seq_one_letter_code
_entity_poly.pdbx_strand_id
1 'polypeptide(L)'
;MDQTEVATECVKEVEFGVMTDEEVKKLSVLNITNRNLFDNVGRPMPGGLYDPLLGPMNEYTPCKTCGLRDHHCPGHCGDIDLVAPVYHPLLFDRLVRVLQNTCLACYHFKASREEVYLLEHHYW
;
A
#
# COMPACT_ATOMS: atom_id res chain seq x y z
N MET A 1 -12.80 -20.64 20.10
CA MET A 1 -12.19 -19.58 20.92
C MET A 1 -11.82 -20.22 22.23
N ASP A 2 -10.52 -20.37 22.47
CA ASP A 2 -10.02 -20.83 23.76
C ASP A 2 -10.45 -19.82 24.84
N GLN A 3 -11.01 -20.30 25.95
CA GLN A 3 -11.50 -19.43 27.03
C GLN A 3 -10.37 -18.91 27.93
N THR A 4 -9.12 -19.33 27.68
CA THR A 4 -7.96 -18.95 28.48
C THR A 4 -7.20 -17.72 27.95
N GLU A 5 -7.47 -17.28 26.72
CA GLU A 5 -6.86 -16.08 26.13
C GLU A 5 -7.89 -14.95 26.02
N VAL A 6 -7.68 -13.88 26.79
CA VAL A 6 -8.56 -12.69 26.79
C VAL A 6 -7.83 -11.55 26.11
N ALA A 7 -8.42 -11.02 25.03
CA ALA A 7 -7.93 -9.81 24.38
C ALA A 7 -8.21 -8.58 25.26
N THR A 8 -7.17 -7.82 25.61
CA THR A 8 -7.28 -6.63 26.47
C THR A 8 -7.76 -5.39 25.71
N GLU A 9 -7.59 -5.37 24.39
CA GLU A 9 -7.91 -4.22 23.54
C GLU A 9 -8.97 -4.56 22.50
N CYS A 10 -9.81 -3.58 22.18
CA CYS A 10 -10.83 -3.68 21.13
C CYS A 10 -10.66 -2.55 20.10
N VAL A 11 -10.99 -2.85 18.84
CA VAL A 11 -11.00 -1.84 17.77
C VAL A 11 -12.13 -0.85 18.06
N LYS A 12 -11.78 0.43 18.23
CA LYS A 12 -12.75 1.49 18.53
C LYS A 12 -13.32 2.13 17.28
N GLU A 13 -12.46 2.38 16.30
CA GLU A 13 -12.79 3.08 15.05
C GLU A 13 -11.86 2.65 13.92
N VAL A 14 -12.25 3.00 12.70
CA VAL A 14 -11.48 2.74 11.48
C VAL A 14 -11.39 4.04 10.70
N GLU A 15 -10.17 4.50 10.44
CA GLU A 15 -9.89 5.64 9.59
C GLU A 15 -9.48 5.16 8.18
N PHE A 16 -9.93 5.89 7.16
CA PHE A 16 -9.59 5.61 5.78
C PHE A 16 -8.60 6.64 5.25
N GLY A 17 -7.53 6.17 4.63
CA GLY A 17 -6.49 7.01 4.05
C GLY A 17 -5.85 6.38 2.82
N VAL A 18 -4.93 7.12 2.20
CA VAL A 18 -4.07 6.63 1.12
C VAL A 18 -2.67 6.47 1.69
N MET A 19 -2.03 5.34 1.43
CA MET A 19 -0.67 5.09 1.90
C MET A 19 0.33 6.02 1.20
N THR A 20 1.24 6.63 1.97
CA THR A 20 2.34 7.40 1.40
C THR A 20 3.48 6.48 0.93
N ASP A 21 4.37 7.01 0.09
CA ASP A 21 5.55 6.27 -0.37
C ASP A 21 6.43 5.83 0.81
N GLU A 22 6.58 6.69 1.83
CA GLU A 22 7.33 6.35 3.04
C GLU A 22 6.68 5.21 3.83
N GLU A 23 5.35 5.20 3.95
CA GLU A 23 4.62 4.14 4.64
C GLU A 23 4.73 2.80 3.92
N VAL A 24 4.59 2.81 2.58
CA VAL A 24 4.78 1.63 1.74
C VAL A 24 6.21 1.10 1.91
N LYS A 25 7.23 1.95 1.83
CA LYS A 25 8.64 1.54 2.00
C LYS A 25 8.94 1.03 3.40
N LYS A 26 8.30 1.58 4.43
CA LYS A 26 8.46 1.14 5.82
C LYS A 26 7.85 -0.24 6.07
N LEU A 27 6.74 -0.57 5.41
CA LEU A 27 6.06 -1.86 5.53
C LEU A 27 6.66 -2.93 4.60
N SER A 28 7.27 -2.51 3.50
CA SER A 28 7.86 -3.40 2.52
C SER A 28 9.14 -4.06 3.03
N VAL A 29 9.22 -5.38 2.87
CA VAL A 29 10.41 -6.17 3.22
C VAL A 29 11.28 -6.47 1.99
N LEU A 30 10.76 -6.19 0.80
CA LEU A 30 11.43 -6.48 -0.47
C LEU A 30 10.92 -5.55 -1.58
N ASN A 31 11.88 -4.91 -2.27
CA ASN A 31 11.63 -4.27 -3.55
C ASN A 31 11.73 -5.30 -4.68
N ILE A 32 10.62 -5.50 -5.39
CA ILE A 32 10.50 -6.47 -6.46
C ILE A 32 11.05 -5.87 -7.74
N THR A 33 12.13 -6.46 -8.25
CA THR A 33 12.85 -5.99 -9.44
C THR A 33 12.91 -7.05 -10.54
N ASN A 34 12.65 -8.31 -10.20
CA ASN A 34 12.75 -9.43 -11.12
C ASN A 34 11.38 -9.88 -11.61
N ARG A 35 11.16 -9.79 -12.92
CA ARG A 35 9.93 -10.24 -13.57
C ARG A 35 9.81 -11.77 -13.68
N ASN A 36 10.93 -12.48 -13.62
CA ASN A 36 10.94 -13.93 -13.74
C ASN A 36 10.53 -14.53 -12.40
N LEU A 37 9.55 -15.43 -12.42
CA LEU A 37 9.00 -16.04 -11.20
C LEU A 37 9.91 -17.15 -10.66
N PHE A 38 10.39 -18.01 -11.57
CA PHE A 38 11.18 -19.19 -11.25
C PHE A 38 12.41 -19.30 -12.16
N ASP A 39 13.43 -19.98 -11.66
CA ASP A 39 14.56 -20.43 -12.47
C ASP A 39 14.19 -21.69 -13.29
N ASN A 40 15.13 -22.16 -14.11
CA ASN A 40 14.95 -23.35 -14.94
C ASN A 40 14.76 -24.66 -14.15
N VAL A 41 14.99 -24.65 -12.84
CA VAL A 41 14.87 -25.79 -11.93
C VAL A 41 13.59 -25.66 -11.05
N GLY A 42 12.79 -24.61 -11.27
CA GLY A 42 11.53 -24.37 -10.57
C GLY A 42 11.71 -23.72 -9.20
N ARG A 43 12.86 -23.13 -8.88
CA ARG A 43 13.06 -22.37 -7.64
C ARG A 43 12.64 -20.92 -7.81
N PRO A 44 12.02 -20.28 -6.82
CA PRO A 44 11.68 -18.88 -6.91
C PRO A 44 12.93 -18.00 -7.12
N MET A 45 12.82 -17.06 -8.06
CA MET A 45 13.90 -16.13 -8.35
C MET A 45 14.05 -15.10 -7.23
N PRO A 46 15.28 -14.78 -6.79
CA PRO A 46 15.53 -13.65 -5.91
C PRO A 46 15.02 -12.33 -6.50
N GLY A 47 14.37 -11.52 -5.66
CA GLY A 47 13.77 -10.24 -6.06
C GLY A 47 12.53 -10.37 -6.96
N GLY A 48 11.99 -11.59 -7.10
CA GLY A 48 10.76 -11.87 -7.84
C GLY A 48 9.53 -11.96 -6.93
N LEU A 49 8.35 -12.19 -7.52
CA LEU A 49 7.08 -12.22 -6.79
C LEU A 49 6.95 -13.36 -5.78
N TYR A 50 7.73 -14.43 -5.93
CA TYR A 50 7.74 -15.57 -5.01
C TYR A 50 8.98 -15.61 -4.12
N ASP A 51 9.65 -14.47 -3.92
CA ASP A 51 10.81 -14.41 -3.04
C ASP A 51 10.41 -14.85 -1.61
N PRO A 52 11.18 -15.76 -0.97
CA PRO A 52 10.90 -16.24 0.38
C PRO A 52 10.85 -15.16 1.48
N LEU A 53 11.29 -13.92 1.20
CA LEU A 53 11.09 -12.77 2.09
C LEU A 53 9.60 -12.37 2.20
N LEU A 54 8.82 -12.56 1.14
CA LEU A 54 7.38 -12.22 1.15
C LEU A 54 6.53 -13.30 1.85
N GLY A 55 7.07 -14.50 1.97
CA GLY A 55 6.42 -15.63 2.61
C GLY A 55 6.95 -16.96 2.10
N PRO A 56 6.62 -18.06 2.80
CA PRO A 56 6.97 -19.40 2.35
C PRO A 56 6.08 -19.83 1.18
N MET A 57 6.66 -20.48 0.17
CA MET A 57 5.89 -21.07 -0.94
C MET A 57 5.35 -22.47 -0.61
N ASN A 58 5.96 -23.14 0.37
CA ASN A 58 5.61 -24.49 0.80
C ASN A 58 5.91 -24.69 2.29
N GLU A 59 5.35 -25.76 2.85
CA GLU A 59 5.49 -26.14 4.27
C GLU A 59 6.94 -26.42 4.73
N TYR A 60 7.82 -26.77 3.78
CA TYR A 60 9.19 -27.17 4.06
C TYR A 60 10.14 -25.98 4.24
N THR A 61 9.84 -24.86 3.59
CA THR A 61 10.72 -23.68 3.55
C THR A 61 10.21 -22.61 4.51
N PRO A 62 11.00 -22.18 5.51
CA PRO A 62 10.58 -21.08 6.38
C PRO A 62 10.64 -19.73 5.64
N CYS A 63 9.79 -18.80 6.05
CA CYS A 63 9.86 -17.40 5.62
C CYS A 63 11.20 -16.78 6.01
N LYS A 64 11.85 -16.05 5.11
CA LYS A 64 13.12 -15.36 5.40
C LYS A 64 12.97 -14.09 6.25
N THR A 65 11.75 -13.56 6.36
CA THR A 65 11.47 -12.35 7.15
C THR A 65 11.14 -12.69 8.60
N CYS A 66 10.09 -13.50 8.85
CA CYS A 66 9.66 -13.84 10.20
C CYS A 66 10.17 -15.20 10.72
N GLY A 67 10.78 -16.03 9.87
CA GLY A 67 11.28 -17.37 10.26
C GLY A 67 10.19 -18.44 10.44
N LEU A 68 8.91 -18.06 10.34
CA LEU A 68 7.77 -18.97 10.51
C LEU A 68 7.54 -19.82 9.24
N ARG A 69 6.93 -21.00 9.44
CA ARG A 69 6.49 -21.90 8.36
C ARG A 69 5.11 -21.49 7.84
N ASP A 70 4.72 -22.05 6.70
CA ASP A 70 3.50 -21.75 5.94
C ASP A 70 2.28 -21.36 6.78
N HIS A 71 1.72 -22.30 7.55
CA HIS A 71 0.49 -22.05 8.33
C HIS A 71 0.61 -21.02 9.47
N HIS A 72 1.83 -20.60 9.82
CA HIS A 72 2.09 -19.64 10.89
C HIS A 72 2.60 -18.30 10.36
N CYS A 73 2.93 -18.20 9.07
CA CYS A 73 3.40 -16.97 8.45
C CYS A 73 2.19 -16.12 8.02
N PRO A 74 2.07 -14.86 8.45
CA PRO A 74 0.98 -13.98 8.01
C PRO A 74 1.16 -13.47 6.58
N GLY A 75 2.34 -13.67 5.98
CA GLY A 75 2.77 -13.00 4.76
C GLY A 75 3.34 -11.62 5.03
N HIS A 76 4.13 -11.11 4.08
CA HIS A 76 4.80 -9.82 4.17
C HIS A 76 4.61 -9.02 2.89
N CYS A 77 4.52 -7.70 3.04
CA CYS A 77 4.35 -6.81 1.90
C CYS A 77 5.69 -6.60 1.19
N GLY A 78 5.62 -6.52 -0.14
CA GLY A 78 6.69 -6.02 -0.98
C GLY A 78 6.22 -4.79 -1.74
N ASP A 79 7.15 -4.08 -2.37
CA ASP A 79 6.86 -2.92 -3.21
C ASP A 79 7.48 -3.09 -4.60
N ILE A 80 6.88 -2.43 -5.59
CA ILE A 80 7.40 -2.33 -6.95
C ILE A 80 7.58 -0.85 -7.26
N ASP A 81 8.81 -0.45 -7.55
CA ASP A 81 9.07 0.91 -8.01
C ASP A 81 8.59 1.08 -9.45
N LEU A 82 7.62 1.98 -9.63
CA LEU A 82 7.19 2.39 -10.95
C LEU A 82 8.22 3.36 -11.53
N VAL A 83 8.53 3.20 -12.82
CA VAL A 83 9.52 4.04 -13.53
C VAL A 83 9.09 5.50 -13.65
N ALA A 84 7.81 5.79 -13.44
CA ALA A 84 7.22 7.11 -13.49
C ALA A 84 5.98 7.15 -12.58
N PRO A 85 5.59 8.34 -12.07
CA PRO A 85 4.33 8.49 -11.35
C PRO A 85 3.15 8.16 -12.28
N VAL A 86 2.28 7.26 -11.81
CA VAL A 86 1.06 6.85 -12.53
C VAL A 86 -0.15 7.26 -11.69
N TYR A 87 -1.19 7.80 -12.33
CA TYR A 87 -2.41 8.17 -11.63
C TYR A 87 -3.13 6.94 -11.10
N HIS A 88 -3.58 7.01 -9.85
CA HIS A 88 -4.40 5.95 -9.26
C HIS A 88 -5.79 5.93 -9.93
N PRO A 89 -6.19 4.84 -10.62
CA PRO A 89 -7.42 4.83 -11.42
C PRO A 89 -8.69 5.16 -10.60
N LEU A 90 -8.78 4.69 -9.35
CA LEU A 90 -9.93 4.98 -8.48
C LEU A 90 -10.03 6.44 -8.02
N LEU A 91 -8.95 7.22 -8.10
CA LEU A 91 -8.91 8.62 -7.70
C LEU A 91 -8.89 9.58 -8.92
N PHE A 92 -8.83 9.04 -10.13
CA PHE A 92 -8.66 9.81 -11.35
C PHE A 92 -9.80 10.80 -11.59
N ASP A 93 -11.05 10.38 -11.36
CA ASP A 93 -12.22 11.27 -11.49
C ASP A 93 -12.16 12.47 -10.54
N ARG A 94 -11.64 12.26 -9.32
CA ARG A 94 -11.47 13.33 -8.33
C ARG A 94 -10.35 14.27 -8.77
N LEU A 95 -9.24 13.73 -9.26
CA LEU A 95 -8.14 14.52 -9.81
C LEU A 95 -8.61 15.42 -10.96
N VAL A 96 -9.36 14.88 -11.92
CA VAL A 96 -9.91 15.65 -13.05
C VAL A 96 -10.79 16.79 -12.55
N ARG A 97 -11.65 16.55 -11.56
CA ARG A 97 -12.49 17.61 -10.96
C ARG A 97 -11.66 18.70 -10.31
N VAL A 98 -10.62 18.35 -9.55
CA VAL A 98 -9.72 19.34 -8.94
C VAL A 98 -9.05 20.18 -10.03
N LEU A 99 -8.45 19.54 -11.04
CA LEU A 99 -7.76 20.22 -12.14
C LEU A 99 -8.70 21.13 -12.95
N GLN A 100 -9.92 20.68 -13.25
CA GLN A 100 -10.91 21.47 -13.98
C GLN A 100 -11.35 22.72 -13.21
N ASN A 101 -11.33 22.67 -11.87
CA ASN A 101 -11.69 23.79 -11.01
C ASN A 101 -10.49 24.66 -10.62
N THR A 102 -9.27 24.31 -11.04
CA THR A 102 -8.06 25.10 -10.78
C THR A 102 -7.69 25.93 -12.01
N CYS A 103 -7.29 27.18 -11.80
CA CYS A 103 -6.67 28.02 -12.82
C CYS A 103 -5.19 27.66 -12.95
N LEU A 104 -4.77 27.15 -14.10
CA LEU A 104 -3.38 26.72 -14.33
C LEU A 104 -2.38 27.87 -14.52
N ALA A 105 -2.84 29.13 -14.52
CA ALA A 105 -1.98 30.30 -14.60
C ALA A 105 -1.62 30.86 -13.21
N CYS A 106 -2.59 30.91 -12.29
CA CYS A 106 -2.39 31.45 -10.94
C CYS A 106 -2.39 30.39 -9.84
N TYR A 107 -2.67 29.12 -10.16
CA TYR A 107 -2.73 27.99 -9.24
C TYR A 107 -3.75 28.11 -8.10
N HIS A 108 -4.79 28.93 -8.29
CA HIS A 108 -5.92 29.02 -7.36
C HIS A 108 -7.16 28.34 -7.95
N PHE A 109 -8.11 27.97 -7.09
CA PHE A 109 -9.44 27.57 -7.56
C PHE A 109 -10.12 28.73 -8.31
N LYS A 110 -10.98 28.37 -9.26
CA LYS A 110 -11.79 29.31 -10.05
C LYS A 110 -12.93 29.92 -9.24
N ALA A 111 -13.30 29.30 -8.12
CA ALA A 111 -14.25 29.84 -7.14
C ALA A 111 -13.66 31.08 -6.44
N SER A 112 -14.52 31.92 -5.85
CA SER A 112 -14.06 33.06 -5.08
C SER A 112 -13.33 32.60 -3.80
N ARG A 113 -12.46 33.46 -3.25
CA ARG A 113 -11.76 33.13 -2.00
C ARG A 113 -12.72 32.96 -0.84
N GLU A 114 -13.82 33.71 -0.85
CA GLU A 114 -14.88 33.63 0.14
C GLU A 114 -15.58 32.26 0.07
N GLU A 115 -15.89 31.76 -1.13
CA GLU A 115 -16.51 30.44 -1.32
C GLU A 115 -15.59 29.31 -0.86
N VAL A 116 -14.31 29.37 -1.21
CA VAL A 116 -13.32 28.37 -0.77
C VAL A 116 -13.19 28.37 0.76
N TYR A 117 -13.08 29.55 1.39
CA TYR A 117 -12.98 29.68 2.84
C TYR A 117 -14.17 29.06 3.58
N LEU A 118 -15.39 29.29 3.08
CA LEU A 118 -16.60 28.72 3.64
C LEU A 118 -16.62 27.19 3.55
N LEU A 119 -16.13 26.62 2.44
CA LEU A 119 -16.07 25.17 2.27
C LEU A 119 -15.05 24.49 3.18
N GLU A 120 -13.94 25.16 3.49
CA GLU A 120 -12.89 24.62 4.38
C GLU A 120 -13.30 24.62 5.86
N HIS A 121 -14.11 25.59 6.32
CA HIS A 121 -14.34 25.82 7.75
C HIS A 121 -15.76 25.47 8.26
N HIS A 122 -16.72 25.22 7.38
CA HIS A 122 -18.12 24.95 7.78
C HIS A 122 -18.64 23.56 7.40
N TYR A 123 -17.91 22.78 6.60
CA TYR A 123 -18.41 21.51 6.04
C TYR A 123 -17.53 20.29 6.33
N TRP A 124 -16.56 20.42 7.25
CA TRP A 124 -15.79 19.34 7.85
C TRP A 124 -15.79 19.47 9.37
#